data_AF-A0A2G6H519-F1
#
_entry.id   AF-A0A2G6H519-F1
#
_cell.length_a   1.000
_cell.length_b   1.000
_cell.length_c   1.000
_cell.angle_alpha   90.00
_cell.angle_beta   90.00
_cell.angle_gamma   90.00
#
_symmetry.space_group_name_H-M   'P 1'
#
loop_
_entity.id
_entity.type
_entity.pdbx_description
1 polymer ?
#
loop_
_entity_poly.entity_id
_entity_poly.type
_entity_poly.pdbx_seq_one_letter_code
_entity_poly.pdbx_strand_id
1 'polypeptide(L)' 'MSSRVLEMVWFIIGGLLLYMAVDVSMSNGLAGSWYYYLFALTAFLMYFFKRKHRHSRRD' A
#
# COMPACT_ATOMS: atom_id res chain seq x y z
N MET A 1 -8.96 10.92 17.17
CA MET A 1 -9.20 10.55 15.75
C MET A 1 -7.87 10.12 15.15
N SER A 2 -7.63 8.96 14.53
CA SER A 2 -8.34 7.70 14.38
C SER A 2 -7.30 6.78 13.74
N SER A 3 -6.48 6.05 14.50
CA SER A 3 -5.45 5.16 13.90
C SER A 3 -6.04 4.16 12.89
N ARG A 4 -7.34 3.85 13.00
CA ARG A 4 -8.11 3.05 12.04
C ARG A 4 -8.32 3.77 10.69
N VAL A 5 -8.58 5.08 10.70
CA VAL A 5 -8.76 5.88 9.47
C VAL A 5 -7.45 5.95 8.70
N LEU A 6 -6.33 6.18 9.39
CA LEU A 6 -5.01 6.13 8.74
C LEU A 6 -4.74 4.76 8.11
N GLU A 7 -5.06 3.65 8.80
CA GLU A 7 -4.95 2.31 8.22
C GLU A 7 -5.80 2.13 6.96
N MET A 8 -7.06 2.57 6.98
CA MET A 8 -7.93 2.52 5.80
C MET A 8 -7.39 3.38 4.66
N VAL A 9 -6.87 4.56 4.94
CA VAL A 9 -6.26 5.44 3.93
C VAL A 9 -5.05 4.78 3.28
N TRP A 10 -4.13 4.19 4.06
CA TRP A 10 -2.98 3.46 3.52
C TRP A 10 -3.39 2.25 2.69
N PHE A 11 -4.45 1.54 3.09
CA PHE A 11 -4.99 0.41 2.33
C PHE A 11 -5.60 0.86 0.99
N ILE A 12 -6.41 1.93 0.99
CA ILE A 12 -7.04 2.47 -0.23
C ILE A 12 -5.97 3.02 -1.20
N ILE A 13 -5.00 3.79 -0.68
CA ILE A 13 -3.88 4.33 -1.47
C ILE A 13 -3.05 3.19 -2.06
N GLY A 14 -2.71 2.17 -1.25
CA GLY A 14 -1.97 1.00 -1.73
C GLY A 14 -2.70 0.24 -2.83
N GLY A 15 -4.02 0.06 -2.69
CA GLY A 15 -4.85 -0.57 -3.72
C GLY A 15 -4.93 0.23 -5.02
N LEU A 16 -5.09 1.55 -4.94
CA LEU A 16 -5.11 2.45 -6.11
C LEU A 16 -3.77 2.44 -6.85
N LEU A 17 -2.66 2.50 -6.12
CA LEU A 17 -1.31 2.46 -6.70
C LEU A 17 -1.03 1.10 -7.36
N LEU A 18 -1.51 0.00 -6.76
CA LEU A 18 -1.39 -1.32 -7.36
C LEU A 18 -2.21 -1.43 -8.64
N TYR A 19 -3.44 -0.91 -8.65
CA TYR A 19 -4.28 -0.84 -9.84
C TYR A 19 -3.58 -0.06 -10.96
N MET A 20 -3.06 1.13 -10.67
CA MET A 20 -2.26 1.91 -11.62
C MET A 20 -1.01 1.17 -12.08
N ALA A 21 -0.32 0.45 -11.18
CA ALA A 21 0.85 -0.32 -11.54
C ALA A 21 0.51 -1.38 -12.59
N VAL A 22 -0.62 -2.07 -12.44
CA VAL A 22 -1.11 -3.08 -13.39
C VAL A 22 -1.55 -2.42 -14.71
N ASP A 23 -2.29 -1.33 -14.65
CA ASP A 23 -2.76 -0.58 -15.83
C ASP A 23 -1.57 -0.09 -16.68
N VAL A 24 -0.61 0.57 -16.04
CA VAL A 24 0.63 1.06 -16.70
C VAL A 24 1.52 -0.10 -17.14
N SER A 25 1.50 -1.24 -16.44
CA SER A 25 2.19 -2.45 -16.89
C SER A 25 1.63 -2.97 -18.20
N MET A 26 0.31 -2.92 -18.37
CA MET A 26 -0.35 -3.37 -19.59
C MET A 26 -0.09 -2.42 -20.76
N SER A 27 0.05 -1.11 -20.51
CA SER A 27 0.27 -0.11 -21.57
C SER A 27 1.75 0.03 -21.98
N ASN A 28 2.67 0.05 -21.00
CA ASN A 28 4.08 0.43 -21.19
C ASN A 28 5.08 -0.65 -20.74
N GLY A 29 4.58 -1.82 -20.32
CA GLY A 29 5.41 -2.89 -19.78
C GLY A 29 5.89 -2.67 -18.35
N LEU A 30 6.58 -3.67 -17.80
CA LEU A 30 7.04 -3.68 -16.40
C LEU A 30 8.09 -2.60 -16.10
N ALA A 31 8.94 -2.24 -17.07
CA ALA A 31 9.96 -1.21 -16.89
C ALA A 31 9.38 0.20 -16.67
N GLY A 32 8.19 0.48 -17.22
CA GLY A 32 7.48 1.75 -17.05
C GLY A 32 6.56 1.81 -15.83
N SER A 33 6.43 0.72 -15.07
CA SER A 33 5.46 0.62 -13.97
C SER A 33 6.09 0.19 -12.64
N TRP A 34 7.36 -0.18 -12.63
CA TRP A 34 8.07 -0.72 -11.46
C TRP A 34 7.99 0.20 -10.23
N TYR A 35 8.04 1.52 -10.43
CA TYR A 35 7.90 2.50 -9.35
C TYR A 35 6.52 2.42 -8.67
N TYR A 36 5.44 2.24 -9.43
CA TYR A 36 4.10 2.11 -8.87
C TYR A 36 3.96 0.84 -8.03
N TYR A 37 4.60 -0.27 -8.44
CA TYR A 37 4.66 -1.48 -7.61
C TYR A 37 5.41 -1.27 -6.31
N LEU A 38 6.55 -0.57 -6.32
CA LEU A 38 7.29 -0.25 -5.10
C LEU A 38 6.50 0.65 -4.15
N PHE A 39 5.81 1.65 -4.69
CA PHE A 39 4.96 2.53 -3.88
C PHE A 39 3.75 1.78 -3.31
N ALA A 40 3.10 0.93 -4.11
CA ALA A 40 2.02 0.06 -3.63
C ALA A 40 2.51 -0.87 -2.51
N LEU A 41 3.65 -1.53 -2.70
CA LEU A 41 4.27 -2.41 -1.70
C LEU A 41 4.59 -1.66 -0.41
N THR A 42 5.14 -0.45 -0.51
CA THR A 42 5.47 0.39 0.65
C THR A 42 4.21 0.79 1.42
N ALA A 43 3.12 1.14 0.72
CA ALA A 43 1.83 1.46 1.35
C ALA A 43 1.25 0.24 2.09
N PHE A 44 1.33 -0.95 1.50
CA PHE A 44 0.92 -2.19 2.17
C PHE A 44 1.83 -2.54 3.37
N LEU A 45 3.13 -2.32 3.27
CA LEU A 45 4.07 -2.47 4.39
C LEU A 45 3.71 -1.54 5.55
N MET A 46 3.41 -0.27 5.28
CA MET A 46 2.98 0.68 6.32
C MET A 46 1.67 0.26 6.97
N TYR A 47 0.72 -0.27 6.20
CA TYR A 47 -0.51 -0.87 6.73
C TYR A 47 -0.18 -2.05 7.65
N PHE A 48 0.70 -2.96 7.23
CA PHE A 48 1.05 -4.15 7.99
C PHE A 48 1.83 -3.83 9.27
N PHE A 49 2.82 -2.93 9.22
CA PHE A 49 3.57 -2.50 10.40
C PHE A 49 2.67 -1.79 11.42
N LYS A 50 1.75 -0.93 10.97
CA LYS A 50 0.77 -0.30 11.86
C LYS A 50 -0.16 -1.32 12.51
N ARG A 51 -0.57 -2.35 11.77
CA ARG A 51 -1.38 -3.46 12.31
C ARG A 51 -0.59 -4.27 13.34
N LYS A 52 0.67 -4.60 13.07
CA LYS A 52 1.56 -5.35 13.98
C LYS A 52 1.87 -4.58 15.26
N HIS A 53 2.19 -3.29 15.15
CA HIS A 53 2.47 -2.43 16.31
C HIS A 53 1.26 -2.24 17.22
N ARG A 54 0.04 -2.38 16.68
CA ARG A 54 -1.19 -2.42 17.48
C ARG A 54 -1.36 -3.72 18.26
N HIS A 55 -0.97 -4.85 17.68
CA HIS A 55 -1.07 -6.15 18.34
C HIS A 55 -0.07 -6.27 19.50
N SER A 56 1.14 -5.72 19.32
CA SER A 56 2.20 -5.73 20.35
C SER A 56 1.91 -4.89 21.60
N ARG A 57 0.84 -4.09 21.64
CA ARG A 57 0.44 -3.31 22.83
C ARG A 57 -0.68 -3.98 23.64
N ARG A 58 -1.07 -5.21 23.28
CA ARG A 58 -2.09 -6.00 23.99
C ARG A 58 -1.52 -7.15 24.82
N ASP A 59 -0.21 -7.38 24.74
CA ASP A 59 0.57 -8.22 25.67
C ASP A 59 1.30 -7.31 26.65
#